data_AF-A0A952WDV4-F1
#
_entry.id   AF-A0A952WDV4-F1
#
_cell.length_a   1.000
_cell.length_b   1.000
_cell.length_c   1.000
_cell.angle_alpha   90.00
_cell.angle_beta   90.00
_cell.angle_gamma   90.00
#
_symmetry.space_group_name_H-M   'P 1'
#
loop_
_entity.id
_entity.type
_entity.pdbx_description
1 polymer ?
#
loop_
_entity_poly.entity_id
_entity_poly.type
_entity_poly.pdbx_seq_one_letter_code
_entity_poly.pdbx_strand_id
1 'polypeptide(L)'
;MKSCVHVLTTICFWALTTATAIARPDGFARVVEDGTSIKLEMAVREYAPKEGNGPKIYLAAAVHIGEEDFYKQLQQFLDKQDIVLFEGVKPPGAGAAEHDAADRSDAQRIDVTKRRIRFIAMAIDRYRAEHKKLPTSFEQLEEGTKGRIATLLHGAHRDGWDRDLQLTTIEQEDGELGFDIVSLGADGQPGGEGPAADIRFRDQPALSKSERGDRSGGIQAKMAEATGLVFQLNAMHHDGPNWRNSDLSIDQVQERLDKSGADAGALFSMLDGSSFMSRIGSALLGFIGSNPEGKAMLRLMLIEMLGHAGELIKQAPGGMGKLMEVILEDRNQVVLADLKRIIETEKDIRTIGIIYGAGHLPGLEAGILALGYQPAGDTWFTAMRASAQDAGLTEARFKATRDMVSRMVEAQVKRAK
;
A
#
# COMPACT_ATOMS: atom_id res chain seq x y z
N MET A 1 -15.85 -71.33 1.43
CA MET A 1 -17.13 -70.68 1.81
C MET A 1 -16.88 -69.82 3.05
N LYS A 2 -17.13 -68.50 2.94
CA LYS A 2 -17.35 -67.47 4.00
C LYS A 2 -16.11 -67.13 4.87
N SER A 3 -15.42 -65.99 4.69
CA SER A 3 -15.73 -64.56 4.96
C SER A 3 -15.74 -64.16 6.45
N CYS A 4 -14.77 -63.31 6.86
CA CYS A 4 -14.86 -62.10 7.72
C CYS A 4 -13.43 -61.65 8.15
N VAL A 5 -12.83 -60.59 7.61
CA VAL A 5 -12.94 -59.14 7.95
C VAL A 5 -11.91 -58.66 9.01
N HIS A 6 -10.95 -57.86 8.51
CA HIS A 6 -10.23 -56.68 9.07
C HIS A 6 -9.47 -56.74 10.42
N VAL A 7 -8.18 -56.37 10.39
CA VAL A 7 -7.50 -55.19 11.01
C VAL A 7 -6.01 -55.27 10.59
N LEU A 8 -5.52 -54.59 9.55
CA LEU A 8 -4.98 -53.22 9.48
C LEU A 8 -3.97 -52.85 10.59
N THR A 9 -2.68 -52.92 10.29
CA THR A 9 -1.74 -51.84 10.63
C THR A 9 -0.51 -51.90 9.72
N THR A 10 -0.59 -51.12 8.64
CA THR A 10 0.50 -50.82 7.72
C THR A 10 1.36 -49.73 8.34
N ILE A 11 2.62 -50.04 8.66
CA ILE A 11 3.64 -49.05 9.00
C ILE A 11 4.00 -48.32 7.70
N CYS A 12 3.35 -47.19 7.46
CA CYS A 12 3.65 -46.30 6.34
C CYS A 12 4.79 -45.37 6.77
N PHE A 13 5.98 -45.60 6.21
CA PHE A 13 7.13 -44.70 6.26
C PHE A 13 6.72 -43.32 5.70
N TRP A 14 6.49 -42.34 6.58
CA TRP A 14 6.56 -40.94 6.22
C TRP A 14 8.03 -40.52 6.29
N ALA A 15 8.71 -40.52 5.16
CA ALA A 15 9.92 -39.74 5.00
C ALA A 15 9.50 -38.26 5.04
N LEU A 16 9.69 -37.60 6.18
CA LEU A 16 9.70 -36.14 6.24
C LEU A 16 10.90 -35.67 5.42
N THR A 17 10.66 -35.27 4.17
CA THR A 17 11.49 -34.27 3.51
C THR A 17 11.33 -32.98 4.30
N THR A 18 12.23 -32.75 5.25
CA THR A 18 12.37 -31.43 5.89
C THR A 18 12.79 -30.45 4.81
N ALA A 19 11.84 -29.66 4.31
CA ALA A 19 12.13 -28.42 3.61
C ALA A 19 13.05 -27.59 4.52
N THR A 20 14.33 -27.46 4.15
CA THR A 20 15.24 -26.54 4.82
C THR A 20 14.81 -25.13 4.44
N ALA A 21 13.89 -24.56 5.21
CA ALA A 21 13.66 -23.13 5.20
C ALA A 21 14.96 -22.46 5.67
N ILE A 22 15.60 -21.67 4.81
CA ILE A 22 16.57 -20.68 5.29
C ILE A 22 15.74 -19.54 5.89
N ALA A 23 15.19 -19.79 7.09
CA ALA A 23 14.62 -18.74 7.89
C ALA A 23 15.79 -17.88 8.39
N ARG A 24 15.92 -16.66 7.87
CA ARG A 24 16.70 -15.65 8.59
C ARG A 24 15.91 -15.34 9.87
N PRO A 25 16.48 -15.54 11.08
CA PRO A 25 15.73 -15.45 12.34
C PRO A 25 15.06 -14.10 12.59
N ASP A 26 15.48 -13.05 11.87
CA ASP A 26 15.13 -11.66 12.15
C ASP A 26 14.23 -11.02 11.07
N GLY A 27 13.76 -11.81 10.09
CA GLY A 27 13.05 -11.29 8.90
C GLY A 27 11.55 -11.52 8.89
N PHE A 28 10.80 -10.60 8.27
CA PHE A 28 9.36 -10.72 7.99
C PHE A 28 9.05 -11.43 6.66
N ALA A 29 10.09 -11.80 5.92
CA ALA A 29 9.99 -12.51 4.65
C ALA A 29 11.00 -13.65 4.63
N ARG A 30 10.61 -14.80 4.07
CA ARG A 30 11.51 -15.92 3.86
C ARG A 30 11.24 -16.60 2.53
N VAL A 31 12.30 -17.19 1.98
CA VAL A 31 12.22 -18.05 0.81
C VAL A 31 12.25 -19.50 1.29
N VAL A 32 11.22 -20.27 0.94
CA VAL A 32 11.11 -21.69 1.29
C VAL A 32 11.19 -22.52 0.02
N GLU A 33 12.02 -23.54 0.06
CA GLU A 33 12.23 -24.47 -1.04
C GLU A 33 11.68 -25.85 -0.68
N ASP A 34 10.98 -26.49 -1.62
CA ASP A 34 10.53 -27.88 -1.49
C ASP A 34 10.97 -28.76 -2.67
N GLY A 35 12.13 -28.43 -3.26
CA GLY A 35 12.78 -29.17 -4.34
C GLY A 35 12.16 -28.93 -5.72
N THR A 36 10.83 -28.99 -5.81
CA THR A 36 10.08 -28.77 -7.06
C THR A 36 9.42 -27.40 -7.13
N SER A 37 9.34 -26.69 -6.01
CA SER A 37 8.86 -25.32 -5.94
C SER A 37 9.70 -24.45 -4.99
N ILE A 38 9.50 -23.15 -5.16
CA ILE A 38 10.05 -22.09 -4.33
C ILE A 38 8.92 -21.13 -3.98
N LYS A 39 8.87 -20.72 -2.72
CA LYS A 39 7.81 -19.91 -2.15
C LYS A 39 8.42 -18.70 -1.47
N LEU A 40 7.85 -17.53 -1.71
CA LEU A 40 8.04 -16.38 -0.83
C LEU A 40 6.93 -16.42 0.22
N GLU A 41 7.31 -16.50 1.49
CA GLU A 41 6.40 -16.44 2.61
C GLU A 41 6.60 -15.14 3.39
N MET A 42 5.49 -14.54 3.80
CA MET A 42 5.44 -13.31 4.57
C MET A 42 4.89 -13.59 5.96
N ALA A 43 5.51 -13.00 6.98
CA ALA A 43 5.13 -13.21 8.36
C ALA A 43 4.04 -12.24 8.81
N VAL A 44 3.14 -12.75 9.65
CA VAL A 44 2.43 -11.96 10.64
C VAL A 44 3.05 -12.30 12.00
N ARG A 45 3.75 -11.32 12.59
CA ARG A 45 4.41 -11.47 13.88
C ARG A 45 3.50 -10.97 15.00
N GLU A 46 3.25 -11.82 15.98
CA GLU A 46 2.54 -11.48 17.21
C GLU A 46 3.50 -10.85 18.22
N TYR A 47 3.06 -9.79 18.88
CA TYR A 47 3.71 -9.19 20.02
C TYR A 47 2.75 -9.15 21.21
N ALA A 48 3.27 -9.56 22.37
CA ALA A 48 2.57 -9.50 23.64
C ALA A 48 3.16 -8.39 24.54
N PRO A 49 2.35 -7.70 25.35
CA PRO A 49 2.86 -6.73 26.31
C PRO A 49 3.67 -7.45 27.40
N LYS A 50 4.87 -6.95 27.71
CA LYS A 50 5.77 -7.57 28.71
C LYS A 50 5.15 -7.62 30.11
N GLU A 51 4.41 -6.59 30.47
CA GLU A 51 3.78 -6.45 31.79
C GLU A 51 2.36 -7.04 31.83
N GLY A 52 1.90 -7.68 30.75
CA GLY A 52 0.55 -8.26 30.66
C GLY A 52 -0.60 -7.25 30.51
N ASN A 53 -0.30 -5.94 30.56
CA ASN A 53 -1.26 -4.86 30.35
C ASN A 53 -1.21 -4.36 28.90
N GLY A 54 -2.35 -4.41 28.21
CA GLY A 54 -2.52 -3.86 26.85
C GLY A 54 -2.98 -4.90 25.82
N PRO A 55 -3.37 -4.44 24.60
CA PRO A 55 -3.76 -5.33 23.52
C PRO A 55 -2.57 -6.11 22.97
N LYS A 56 -2.80 -7.26 22.34
CA LYS A 56 -1.82 -7.91 21.46
C LYS A 56 -1.65 -7.12 20.18
N ILE A 57 -0.45 -7.11 19.61
CA ILE A 57 -0.16 -6.45 18.34
C ILE A 57 0.25 -7.50 17.32
N TYR A 58 -0.32 -7.42 16.12
CA TYR A 58 0.01 -8.27 14.99
C TYR A 58 0.61 -7.43 13.87
N LEU A 59 1.91 -7.54 13.65
CA LEU A 59 2.60 -6.85 12.56
C LEU A 59 2.63 -7.76 11.33
N ALA A 60 1.79 -7.44 10.35
CA ALA A 60 1.59 -8.18 9.11
C ALA A 60 2.44 -7.60 7.97
N ALA A 61 3.29 -8.44 7.40
CA ALA A 61 4.12 -8.09 6.28
C ALA A 61 3.35 -8.20 4.95
N ALA A 62 3.23 -7.09 4.23
CA ALA A 62 2.59 -7.05 2.93
C ALA A 62 3.61 -7.03 1.78
N VAL A 63 3.22 -7.68 0.68
CA VAL A 63 3.77 -7.44 -0.66
C VAL A 63 2.64 -6.90 -1.54
N HIS A 64 2.97 -6.03 -2.50
CA HIS A 64 1.96 -5.43 -3.38
C HIS A 64 1.50 -6.37 -4.49
N ILE A 65 2.26 -7.41 -4.81
CA ILE A 65 1.93 -8.41 -5.84
C ILE A 65 2.06 -9.77 -5.19
N GLY A 66 1.02 -10.59 -5.32
CA GLY A 66 0.94 -11.89 -4.65
C GLY A 66 -0.23 -12.71 -5.15
N GLU A 67 -0.35 -13.94 -4.66
CA GLU A 67 -1.46 -14.81 -4.97
C GLU A 67 -2.76 -14.29 -4.35
N GLU A 68 -3.89 -14.57 -5.00
CA GLU A 68 -5.19 -14.14 -4.47
C GLU A 68 -5.49 -14.78 -3.10
N ASP A 69 -5.14 -16.06 -2.93
CA ASP A 69 -5.35 -16.79 -1.67
C ASP A 69 -4.50 -16.24 -0.52
N PHE A 70 -3.36 -15.62 -0.80
CA PHE A 70 -2.56 -14.90 0.20
C PHE A 70 -3.36 -13.75 0.79
N TYR A 71 -3.90 -12.88 -0.08
CA TYR A 71 -4.67 -11.72 0.34
C TYR A 71 -5.98 -12.11 1.02
N LYS A 72 -6.66 -13.17 0.56
CA LYS A 72 -7.86 -13.70 1.23
C LYS A 72 -7.57 -14.14 2.66
N GLN A 73 -6.49 -14.91 2.86
CA GLN A 73 -6.10 -15.37 4.19
C GLN A 73 -5.68 -14.20 5.10
N LEU A 74 -4.92 -13.25 4.55
CA LEU A 74 -4.47 -12.07 5.29
C LEU A 74 -5.64 -11.16 5.67
N GLN A 75 -6.59 -10.92 4.76
CA GLN A 75 -7.82 -10.18 5.02
C GLN A 75 -8.63 -10.87 6.13
N GLN A 76 -8.87 -12.19 6.02
CA GLN A 76 -9.59 -12.95 7.04
C GLN A 76 -8.92 -12.92 8.42
N PHE A 77 -7.58 -12.85 8.45
CA PHE A 77 -6.83 -12.69 9.68
C PHE A 77 -7.02 -11.29 10.26
N LEU A 78 -6.84 -10.24 9.45
CA LEU A 78 -6.88 -8.84 9.88
C LEU A 78 -8.29 -8.39 10.26
N ASP A 79 -9.33 -8.83 9.55
CA ASP A 79 -10.73 -8.48 9.85
C ASP A 79 -11.19 -8.97 11.23
N LYS A 80 -10.52 -9.96 11.80
CA LYS A 80 -10.79 -10.47 13.16
C LYS A 80 -10.19 -9.62 14.27
N GLN A 81 -9.33 -8.65 13.93
CA GLN A 81 -8.71 -7.79 14.94
C GLN A 81 -9.65 -6.66 15.32
N ASP A 82 -9.59 -6.21 16.57
CA ASP A 82 -10.48 -5.12 17.04
C ASP A 82 -10.20 -3.83 16.27
N ILE A 83 -8.94 -3.57 15.94
CA ILE A 83 -8.49 -2.49 15.05
C ILE A 83 -7.43 -3.01 14.07
N VAL A 84 -7.44 -2.48 12.85
CA VAL A 84 -6.37 -2.67 11.86
C VAL A 84 -5.82 -1.31 11.42
N LEU A 85 -4.53 -1.07 11.65
CA LEU A 85 -3.78 0.06 11.08
C LEU A 85 -3.19 -0.36 9.75
N PHE A 86 -3.40 0.41 8.70
CA PHE A 86 -2.92 0.04 7.36
C PHE A 86 -2.21 1.18 6.62
N GLU A 87 -1.23 0.77 5.83
CA GLU A 87 -0.48 1.64 4.90
C GLU A 87 -1.37 2.15 3.78
N GLY A 88 -1.20 3.42 3.43
CA GLY A 88 -1.84 3.97 2.25
C GLY A 88 -1.74 5.47 2.28
N VAL A 89 -0.82 6.00 1.48
CA VAL A 89 -0.65 7.45 1.38
C VAL A 89 -1.99 8.08 0.98
N LYS A 90 -2.50 9.00 1.80
CA LYS A 90 -3.78 9.67 1.53
C LYS A 90 -3.63 10.49 0.24
N PRO A 91 -4.64 10.52 -0.66
CA PRO A 91 -4.58 11.37 -1.84
C PRO A 91 -4.20 12.82 -1.49
N PRO A 92 -3.57 13.57 -2.42
CA PRO A 92 -3.30 14.99 -2.23
C PRO A 92 -4.58 15.69 -1.77
N GLY A 93 -4.52 16.54 -0.75
CA GLY A 93 -5.68 17.26 -0.21
C GLY A 93 -6.58 16.49 0.76
N ALA A 94 -6.45 15.16 0.86
CA ALA A 94 -7.26 14.30 1.75
C ALA A 94 -6.69 14.16 3.18
N GLY A 95 -5.55 14.80 3.47
CA GLY A 95 -4.95 14.81 4.81
C GLY A 95 -5.76 15.65 5.79
N ALA A 96 -5.89 15.16 7.02
CA ALA A 96 -6.45 15.95 8.12
C ALA A 96 -5.55 17.16 8.39
N ALA A 97 -6.15 18.28 8.82
CA ALA A 97 -5.42 19.49 9.23
C ALA A 97 -4.56 19.26 10.50
N GLU A 98 -4.67 18.09 11.11
CA GLU A 98 -4.40 17.85 12.54
C GLU A 98 -2.94 17.88 12.96
N HIS A 99 -1.98 17.68 12.05
CA HIS A 99 -0.57 17.62 12.47
C HIS A 99 0.20 18.95 12.41
N ASP A 100 -0.27 20.01 11.73
CA ASP A 100 0.48 21.27 11.62
C ASP A 100 -0.40 22.49 11.22
N ALA A 101 -1.70 22.54 11.56
CA ALA A 101 -2.59 23.64 11.10
C ALA A 101 -2.23 25.03 11.65
N ALA A 102 -1.60 25.11 12.82
CA ALA A 102 -1.37 26.37 13.53
C ALA A 102 -0.26 27.22 12.90
N ASP A 103 0.80 26.61 12.35
CA ASP A 103 2.03 27.31 11.94
C ASP A 103 2.14 27.56 10.41
N ARG A 104 1.06 27.35 9.64
CA ARG A 104 1.09 27.52 8.18
C ARG A 104 1.04 29.00 7.76
N SER A 105 1.98 29.37 6.87
CA SER A 105 1.90 30.61 6.09
C SER A 105 0.71 30.62 5.14
N ASP A 106 0.26 31.81 4.72
CA ASP A 106 -0.86 31.92 3.78
C ASP A 106 -0.61 31.22 2.44
N ALA A 107 0.63 31.21 1.96
CA ALA A 107 1.00 30.46 0.75
C ALA A 107 0.75 28.95 0.92
N GLN A 108 1.14 28.37 2.06
CA GLN A 108 0.87 26.96 2.36
C GLN A 108 -0.63 26.69 2.52
N ARG A 109 -1.38 27.63 3.09
CA ARG A 109 -2.85 27.52 3.22
C ARG A 109 -3.51 27.51 1.84
N ILE A 110 -3.12 28.41 0.93
CA ILE A 110 -3.56 28.42 -0.47
C ILE A 110 -3.30 27.06 -1.14
N ASP A 111 -2.10 26.52 -1.00
CA ASP A 111 -1.73 25.25 -1.64
C ASP A 111 -2.52 24.06 -1.08
N VAL A 112 -2.71 23.99 0.23
CA VAL A 112 -3.57 22.97 0.86
C VAL A 112 -5.01 23.10 0.37
N THR A 113 -5.55 24.32 0.29
CA THR A 113 -6.90 24.58 -0.21
C THR A 113 -7.06 24.11 -1.66
N LYS A 114 -6.13 24.45 -2.55
CA LYS A 114 -6.16 24.01 -3.96
C LYS A 114 -6.21 22.49 -4.05
N ARG A 115 -5.33 21.80 -3.34
CA ARG A 115 -5.27 20.33 -3.36
C ARG A 115 -6.54 19.69 -2.79
N ARG A 116 -7.10 20.25 -1.73
CA ARG A 116 -8.34 19.77 -1.12
C ARG A 116 -9.56 19.95 -2.04
N ILE A 117 -9.63 21.09 -2.73
CA ILE A 117 -10.59 21.33 -3.82
C ILE A 117 -10.45 20.23 -4.89
N ARG A 118 -9.23 19.90 -5.33
CA ARG A 118 -9.01 18.83 -6.32
C ARG A 118 -9.43 17.46 -5.79
N PHE A 119 -9.13 17.13 -4.54
CA PHE A 119 -9.55 15.88 -3.92
C PHE A 119 -11.06 15.70 -3.94
N ILE A 120 -11.81 16.73 -3.52
CA ILE A 120 -13.27 16.70 -3.57
C ILE A 120 -13.77 16.61 -5.02
N ALA A 121 -13.12 17.31 -5.96
CA ALA A 121 -13.45 17.21 -7.38
C ALA A 121 -13.30 15.77 -7.92
N MET A 122 -12.26 15.05 -7.50
CA MET A 122 -12.07 13.63 -7.83
C MET A 122 -13.21 12.76 -7.26
N ALA A 123 -13.64 13.03 -6.03
CA ALA A 123 -14.77 12.32 -5.42
C ALA A 123 -16.09 12.62 -6.15
N ILE A 124 -16.32 13.87 -6.57
CA ILE A 124 -17.50 14.27 -7.36
C ILE A 124 -17.50 13.60 -8.74
N ASP A 125 -16.35 13.55 -9.43
CA ASP A 125 -16.23 12.89 -10.73
C ASP A 125 -16.58 11.39 -10.63
N ARG A 126 -16.08 10.73 -9.57
CA ARG A 126 -16.42 9.34 -9.27
C ARG A 126 -17.90 9.17 -8.93
N TYR A 127 -18.45 10.05 -8.09
CA TYR A 127 -19.88 10.04 -7.77
C TYR A 127 -20.72 10.18 -9.04
N ARG A 128 -20.37 11.10 -9.94
CA ARG A 128 -21.04 11.27 -11.24
C ARG A 128 -20.94 10.02 -12.09
N ALA A 129 -19.78 9.38 -12.14
CA ALA A 129 -19.59 8.14 -12.91
C ALA A 129 -20.47 6.99 -12.40
N GLU A 130 -20.61 6.85 -11.08
CA GLU A 130 -21.39 5.80 -10.42
C GLU A 130 -22.90 6.09 -10.44
N HIS A 131 -23.33 7.32 -10.09
CA HIS A 131 -24.73 7.69 -9.89
C HIS A 131 -25.38 8.37 -11.10
N LYS A 132 -24.59 8.68 -12.14
CA LYS A 132 -25.03 9.40 -13.37
C LYS A 132 -25.63 10.79 -13.10
N LYS A 133 -25.34 11.38 -11.94
CA LYS A 133 -25.78 12.73 -11.53
C LYS A 133 -24.70 13.38 -10.66
N LEU A 134 -24.69 14.71 -10.61
CA LEU A 134 -23.83 15.44 -9.66
C LEU A 134 -24.44 15.45 -8.25
N PRO A 135 -23.61 15.47 -7.20
CA PRO A 135 -24.09 15.75 -5.86
C PRO A 135 -24.49 17.22 -5.73
N THR A 136 -25.55 17.50 -4.97
CA THR A 136 -26.05 18.86 -4.69
C THR A 136 -25.48 19.46 -3.41
N SER A 137 -24.86 18.64 -2.58
CA SER A 137 -24.21 19.04 -1.32
C SER A 137 -23.05 18.10 -1.01
N PHE A 138 -22.17 18.52 -0.11
CA PHE A 138 -21.12 17.65 0.41
C PHE A 138 -21.67 16.47 1.21
N GLU A 139 -22.74 16.66 1.97
CA GLU A 139 -23.44 15.57 2.68
C GLU A 139 -23.91 14.48 1.71
N GLN A 140 -24.54 14.87 0.59
CA GLN A 140 -24.95 13.91 -0.43
C GLN A 140 -23.76 13.21 -1.09
N LEU A 141 -22.65 13.94 -1.31
CA LEU A 141 -21.42 13.36 -1.83
C LEU A 141 -20.89 12.29 -0.87
N GLU A 142 -20.84 12.56 0.43
CA GLU A 142 -20.39 11.62 1.45
C GLU A 142 -21.27 10.37 1.52
N GLU A 143 -22.58 10.54 1.66
CA GLU A 143 -23.54 9.43 1.78
C GLU A 143 -23.52 8.49 0.56
N GLY A 144 -23.34 9.06 -0.64
CA GLY A 144 -23.28 8.27 -1.87
C GLY A 144 -21.88 7.82 -2.26
N THR A 145 -20.84 8.21 -1.53
CA THR A 145 -19.47 7.71 -1.72
C THR A 145 -19.25 6.52 -0.80
N LYS A 146 -18.62 5.46 -1.31
CA LYS A 146 -18.32 4.24 -0.53
C LYS A 146 -16.84 4.10 -0.21
N GLY A 147 -16.58 3.38 0.87
CA GLY A 147 -15.26 2.94 1.28
C GLY A 147 -14.31 4.08 1.66
N ARG A 148 -13.00 3.88 1.38
CA ARG A 148 -11.91 4.77 1.84
C ARG A 148 -12.11 6.25 1.50
N ILE A 149 -12.72 6.58 0.37
CA ILE A 149 -12.91 7.99 -0.02
C ILE A 149 -13.95 8.66 0.87
N ALA A 150 -15.01 7.95 1.28
CA ALA A 150 -16.05 8.50 2.15
C ALA A 150 -15.48 8.96 3.50
N THR A 151 -14.65 8.13 4.14
CA THR A 151 -13.97 8.46 5.40
C THR A 151 -13.06 9.69 5.28
N LEU A 152 -12.43 9.88 4.11
CA LEU A 152 -11.54 11.01 3.87
C LEU A 152 -12.28 12.31 3.54
N LEU A 153 -13.53 12.24 3.08
CA LEU A 153 -14.35 13.42 2.77
C LEU A 153 -14.81 14.16 4.03
N HIS A 154 -15.10 13.43 5.12
CA HIS A 154 -15.58 14.00 6.39
C HIS A 154 -14.76 15.18 6.94
N GLY A 155 -13.43 15.14 6.75
CA GLY A 155 -12.51 16.20 7.17
C GLY A 155 -12.05 17.14 6.05
N ALA A 156 -12.51 16.94 4.82
CA ALA A 156 -12.03 17.64 3.63
C ALA A 156 -12.86 18.88 3.28
N HIS A 157 -13.98 19.14 3.96
CA HIS A 157 -14.87 20.25 3.60
C HIS A 157 -14.40 21.63 4.06
N ARG A 158 -13.28 21.70 4.78
CA ARG A 158 -12.71 22.97 5.26
C ARG A 158 -11.51 23.37 4.43
N ASP A 159 -11.25 24.64 4.23
CA ASP A 159 -10.07 25.13 3.51
C ASP A 159 -8.82 25.23 4.43
N GLY A 160 -7.74 25.81 3.92
CA GLY A 160 -6.50 26.03 4.65
C GLY A 160 -6.62 27.03 5.82
N TRP A 161 -7.70 27.79 5.92
CA TRP A 161 -8.02 28.70 7.03
C TRP A 161 -9.14 28.16 7.92
N ASP A 162 -9.47 26.87 7.79
CA ASP A 162 -10.51 26.18 8.56
C ASP A 162 -11.94 26.71 8.30
N ARG A 163 -12.19 27.26 7.11
CA ARG A 163 -13.53 27.71 6.68
C ARG A 163 -14.18 26.70 5.75
N ASP A 164 -15.50 26.58 5.80
CA ASP A 164 -16.22 25.66 4.95
C ASP A 164 -16.09 26.04 3.46
N LEU A 165 -15.75 25.05 2.64
CA LEU A 165 -15.79 25.13 1.19
C LEU A 165 -17.24 25.22 0.72
N GLN A 166 -17.43 25.70 -0.51
CA GLN A 166 -18.74 25.81 -1.13
C GLN A 166 -18.80 24.96 -2.39
N LEU A 167 -19.84 24.13 -2.51
CA LEU A 167 -20.13 23.38 -3.72
C LEU A 167 -21.21 24.12 -4.52
N THR A 168 -20.93 24.41 -5.78
CA THR A 168 -21.87 25.09 -6.69
C THR A 168 -22.04 24.29 -7.98
N THR A 169 -23.26 24.20 -8.49
CA THR A 169 -23.53 23.65 -9.82
C THR A 169 -23.36 24.76 -10.85
N ILE A 170 -22.69 24.46 -11.96
CA ILE A 170 -22.45 25.43 -13.04
C ILE A 170 -22.92 24.86 -14.36
N GLU A 171 -23.41 25.71 -15.26
CA GLU A 171 -23.64 25.30 -16.65
C GLU A 171 -22.32 25.36 -17.42
N GLN A 172 -21.99 24.28 -18.12
CA GLN A 172 -20.81 24.22 -18.99
C GLN A 172 -21.16 24.72 -20.40
N GLU A 173 -20.13 25.07 -21.18
CA GLU A 173 -20.29 25.60 -22.55
C GLU A 173 -21.01 24.63 -23.51
N ASP A 174 -20.94 23.32 -23.23
CA ASP A 174 -21.62 22.27 -23.99
C ASP A 174 -23.08 22.03 -23.55
N GLY A 175 -23.57 22.79 -22.56
CA GLY A 175 -24.90 22.66 -21.99
C GLY A 175 -25.04 21.56 -20.93
N GLU A 176 -23.95 20.85 -20.59
CA GLU A 176 -23.97 19.92 -19.47
C GLU A 176 -23.86 20.64 -18.12
N LEU A 177 -24.48 20.07 -17.09
CA LEU A 177 -24.27 20.52 -15.72
C LEU A 177 -22.88 20.09 -15.24
N GLY A 178 -22.06 21.07 -14.85
CA GLY A 178 -20.79 20.92 -14.15
C GLY A 178 -20.90 21.30 -12.67
N PHE A 179 -19.76 21.31 -12.00
CA PHE A 179 -19.64 21.75 -10.61
C PHE A 179 -18.42 22.64 -10.44
N ASP A 180 -18.42 23.44 -9.40
CA ASP A 180 -17.26 24.18 -8.92
C ASP A 180 -17.21 24.14 -7.39
N ILE A 181 -15.99 24.10 -6.86
CA ILE A 181 -15.73 24.06 -5.43
C ILE A 181 -14.93 25.32 -5.09
N VAL A 182 -15.42 26.11 -4.16
CA VAL A 182 -14.90 27.45 -3.87
C VAL A 182 -14.49 27.59 -2.41
N SER A 183 -13.31 28.15 -2.17
CA SER A 183 -12.90 28.78 -0.91
C SER A 183 -12.92 30.30 -1.10
N LEU A 184 -13.42 31.03 -0.10
CA LEU A 184 -13.46 32.50 -0.07
C LEU A 184 -12.17 33.11 0.51
N GLY A 185 -11.06 32.37 0.49
CA GLY A 185 -9.76 32.85 0.95
C GLY A 185 -9.69 33.21 2.45
N ALA A 186 -8.66 33.97 2.80
CA ALA A 186 -8.31 34.33 4.16
C ALA A 186 -9.31 35.26 4.87
N ASP A 187 -10.07 36.07 4.12
CA ASP A 187 -11.05 37.01 4.66
C ASP A 187 -12.47 36.42 4.73
N GLY A 188 -12.72 35.30 4.02
CA GLY A 188 -14.01 34.63 4.00
C GLY A 188 -15.07 35.42 3.23
N GLN A 189 -14.67 36.32 2.33
CA GLN A 189 -15.58 37.14 1.53
C GLN A 189 -15.39 36.85 0.03
N PRO A 190 -16.43 36.95 -0.80
CA PRO A 190 -16.28 36.80 -2.25
C PRO A 190 -15.32 37.85 -2.84
N GLY A 191 -14.35 37.41 -3.62
CA GLY A 191 -13.39 38.27 -4.31
C GLY A 191 -12.03 38.29 -3.64
N GLY A 192 -11.49 39.48 -3.39
CA GLY A 192 -10.20 39.66 -2.71
C GLY A 192 -8.96 39.53 -3.61
N GLU A 193 -7.79 39.80 -3.02
CA GLU A 193 -6.46 39.66 -3.65
C GLU A 193 -5.50 38.91 -2.72
N GLY A 194 -4.47 38.27 -3.30
CA GLY A 194 -3.48 37.53 -2.52
C GLY A 194 -4.12 36.41 -1.68
N PRO A 195 -3.83 36.31 -0.37
CA PRO A 195 -4.47 35.34 0.52
C PRO A 195 -6.00 35.45 0.61
N ALA A 196 -6.57 36.63 0.37
CA ALA A 196 -8.01 36.86 0.39
C ALA A 196 -8.69 36.47 -0.93
N ALA A 197 -7.94 36.14 -1.99
CA ALA A 197 -8.53 35.78 -3.27
C ALA A 197 -9.32 34.46 -3.19
N ASP A 198 -10.49 34.42 -3.81
CA ASP A 198 -11.24 33.19 -4.03
C ASP A 198 -10.38 32.11 -4.70
N ILE A 199 -10.46 30.87 -4.20
CA ILE A 199 -9.80 29.71 -4.80
C ILE A 199 -10.86 28.77 -5.32
N ARG A 200 -10.85 28.51 -6.64
CA ARG A 200 -11.89 27.73 -7.32
C ARG A 200 -11.32 26.47 -7.95
N PHE A 201 -12.17 25.49 -8.21
CA PHE A 201 -11.78 24.32 -9.01
C PHE A 201 -11.64 24.68 -10.48
N ARG A 202 -12.56 25.50 -11.02
CA ARG A 202 -12.55 25.88 -12.44
C ARG A 202 -11.27 26.62 -12.90
N ASP A 203 -10.61 27.30 -11.97
CA ASP A 203 -9.37 28.06 -12.24
C ASP A 203 -8.12 27.15 -12.18
N GLN A 204 -8.30 25.86 -11.88
CA GLN A 204 -7.23 24.87 -11.84
C GLN A 204 -7.25 24.00 -13.11
N PRO A 205 -6.13 23.33 -13.43
CA PRO A 205 -6.10 22.36 -14.52
C PRO A 205 -7.15 21.27 -14.34
N ALA A 206 -7.75 20.79 -15.43
CA ALA A 206 -8.67 19.67 -15.39
C ALA A 206 -8.06 18.42 -14.73
N LEU A 207 -8.90 17.56 -14.14
CA LEU A 207 -8.42 16.30 -13.55
C LEU A 207 -7.72 15.44 -14.61
N SER A 208 -6.55 14.93 -14.25
CA SER A 208 -5.80 13.97 -15.06
C SER A 208 -6.53 12.61 -15.14
N LYS A 209 -6.04 11.69 -15.97
CA LYS A 209 -6.62 10.33 -16.07
C LYS A 209 -6.38 9.50 -14.81
N SER A 210 -5.20 9.60 -14.22
CA SER A 210 -4.85 8.89 -12.99
C SER A 210 -5.65 9.41 -11.78
N GLU A 211 -5.91 10.73 -11.71
CA GLU A 211 -6.80 11.32 -10.70
C GLU A 211 -8.26 10.85 -10.83
N ARG A 212 -8.72 10.52 -12.04
CA ARG A 212 -10.06 9.94 -12.27
C ARG A 212 -10.15 8.44 -11.99
N GLY A 213 -9.12 7.84 -11.39
CA GLY A 213 -9.15 6.45 -10.95
C GLY A 213 -8.70 5.41 -11.98
N ASP A 214 -8.20 5.82 -13.15
CA ASP A 214 -7.57 4.90 -14.09
C ASP A 214 -6.17 4.50 -13.61
N ARG A 215 -6.12 3.48 -12.73
CA ARG A 215 -4.88 2.84 -12.25
C ARG A 215 -4.52 1.58 -13.04
N SER A 216 -5.28 1.26 -14.08
CA SER A 216 -5.04 0.09 -14.95
C SER A 216 -3.71 0.18 -15.71
N GLY A 217 -3.10 1.38 -15.76
CA GLY A 217 -1.83 1.64 -16.41
C GLY A 217 -0.56 1.41 -15.57
N GLY A 218 -0.67 1.26 -14.24
CA GLY A 218 0.48 1.22 -13.33
C GLY A 218 1.38 -0.01 -13.53
N ILE A 219 2.70 0.16 -13.36
CA ILE A 219 3.69 -0.91 -13.60
C ILE A 219 3.47 -2.13 -12.69
N GLN A 220 3.03 -1.92 -11.46
CA GLN A 220 2.75 -2.99 -10.49
C GLN A 220 1.54 -3.85 -10.92
N ALA A 221 0.47 -3.24 -11.43
CA ALA A 221 -0.69 -3.96 -11.93
C ALA A 221 -0.36 -4.81 -13.17
N LYS A 222 0.44 -4.25 -14.09
CA LYS A 222 0.92 -4.99 -15.27
C LYS A 222 1.87 -6.13 -14.92
N MET A 223 2.71 -5.94 -13.90
CA MET A 223 3.56 -7.01 -13.37
C MET A 223 2.75 -8.13 -12.72
N ALA A 224 1.68 -7.79 -11.98
CA ALA A 224 0.75 -8.77 -11.45
C ALA A 224 0.12 -9.60 -12.59
N GLU A 225 -0.41 -8.94 -13.62
CA GLU A 225 -0.97 -9.61 -14.80
C GLU A 225 0.03 -10.54 -15.49
N ALA A 226 1.24 -10.05 -15.78
CA ALA A 226 2.28 -10.81 -16.47
C ALA A 226 2.80 -12.00 -15.66
N THR A 227 2.69 -11.96 -14.33
CA THR A 227 3.03 -13.09 -13.44
C THR A 227 1.83 -13.98 -13.15
N GLY A 228 0.62 -13.63 -13.58
CA GLY A 228 -0.62 -14.29 -13.18
C GLY A 228 -0.89 -14.21 -11.68
N LEU A 229 -0.46 -13.12 -11.04
CA LEU A 229 -0.71 -12.75 -9.65
C LEU A 229 -1.72 -11.60 -9.61
N VAL A 230 -2.08 -11.15 -8.42
CA VAL A 230 -2.98 -9.99 -8.23
C VAL A 230 -2.28 -8.87 -7.47
N PHE A 231 -2.73 -7.65 -7.73
CA PHE A 231 -2.28 -6.45 -7.03
C PHE A 231 -3.05 -6.28 -5.72
N GLN A 232 -2.35 -6.02 -4.61
CA GLN A 232 -2.91 -5.95 -3.25
C GLN A 232 -4.14 -5.06 -3.15
N LEU A 233 -4.10 -3.84 -3.71
CA LEU A 233 -5.22 -2.89 -3.60
C LEU A 233 -6.47 -3.33 -4.37
N ASN A 234 -6.36 -4.30 -5.28
CA ASN A 234 -7.50 -4.89 -5.97
C ASN A 234 -8.04 -6.14 -5.24
N ALA A 235 -7.23 -6.75 -4.37
CA ALA A 235 -7.55 -8.01 -3.70
C ALA A 235 -7.92 -7.84 -2.22
N MET A 236 -7.53 -6.73 -1.59
CA MET A 236 -7.82 -6.43 -0.18
C MET A 236 -8.73 -5.22 -0.03
N HIS A 237 -9.63 -5.32 0.95
CA HIS A 237 -10.59 -4.30 1.34
C HIS A 237 -10.11 -3.60 2.62
N HIS A 238 -10.13 -2.27 2.61
CA HIS A 238 -9.62 -1.43 3.71
C HIS A 238 -10.70 -0.47 4.25
N ASP A 239 -11.96 -0.79 3.98
CA ASP A 239 -13.15 0.01 4.31
C ASP A 239 -14.00 -0.61 5.42
N GLY A 240 -13.49 -1.64 6.10
CA GLY A 240 -14.14 -2.18 7.29
C GLY A 240 -14.17 -1.16 8.44
N PRO A 241 -15.17 -1.22 9.34
CA PRO A 241 -15.34 -0.25 10.42
C PRO A 241 -14.17 -0.23 11.44
N ASN A 242 -13.40 -1.31 11.50
CA ASN A 242 -12.21 -1.46 12.34
C ASN A 242 -10.90 -1.09 11.61
N TRP A 243 -10.93 -0.73 10.33
CA TRP A 243 -9.75 -0.36 9.55
C TRP A 243 -9.49 1.14 9.62
N ARG A 244 -8.28 1.52 10.04
CA ARG A 244 -7.85 2.91 10.21
C ARG A 244 -6.57 3.16 9.43
N ASN A 245 -6.61 4.15 8.54
CA ASN A 245 -5.42 4.54 7.78
C ASN A 245 -4.46 5.31 8.69
N SER A 246 -3.22 4.83 8.81
CA SER A 246 -2.22 5.39 9.72
C SER A 246 -0.96 5.80 8.96
N ASP A 247 -1.12 6.67 7.98
CA ASP A 247 -0.04 7.03 7.06
C ASP A 247 -0.11 8.51 6.68
N LEU A 248 0.99 9.01 6.13
CA LEU A 248 1.08 10.38 5.62
C LEU A 248 0.20 10.58 4.37
N SER A 249 -0.19 11.81 4.08
CA SER A 249 -0.72 12.18 2.77
C SER A 249 0.40 12.35 1.73
N ILE A 250 0.06 12.31 0.43
CA ILE A 250 1.03 12.53 -0.65
C ILE A 250 1.71 13.89 -0.46
N ASP A 251 0.96 14.88 -0.01
CA ASP A 251 1.44 16.24 0.24
C ASP A 251 2.47 16.29 1.36
N GLN A 252 2.23 15.56 2.45
CA GLN A 252 3.17 15.50 3.56
C GLN A 252 4.45 14.79 3.15
N VAL A 253 4.36 13.75 2.31
CA VAL A 253 5.53 13.07 1.74
C VAL A 253 6.30 14.02 0.81
N GLN A 254 5.61 14.73 -0.09
CA GLN A 254 6.20 15.71 -1.01
C GLN A 254 6.92 16.84 -0.25
N GLU A 255 6.27 17.45 0.75
CA GLU A 255 6.86 18.53 1.53
C GLU A 255 8.15 18.08 2.26
N ARG A 256 8.17 16.86 2.78
CA ARG A 256 9.34 16.28 3.46
C ARG A 256 10.48 15.98 2.48
N LEU A 257 10.14 15.54 1.27
CA LEU A 257 11.09 15.31 0.20
C LEU A 257 11.75 16.62 -0.29
N ASP A 258 10.94 17.66 -0.50
CA ASP A 258 11.41 18.98 -0.94
C ASP A 258 12.31 19.61 0.12
N LYS A 259 11.97 19.49 1.42
CA LYS A 259 12.82 19.92 2.55
C LYS A 259 14.16 19.16 2.61
N SER A 260 14.18 17.92 2.13
CA SER A 260 15.39 17.07 2.09
C SER A 260 16.25 17.33 0.84
N GLY A 261 15.85 18.27 -0.03
CA GLY A 261 16.59 18.66 -1.24
C GLY A 261 16.40 17.70 -2.43
N ALA A 262 15.36 16.86 -2.41
CA ALA A 262 15.07 15.90 -3.47
C ALA A 262 13.89 16.36 -4.34
N ASP A 263 14.00 16.18 -5.67
CA ASP A 263 12.91 16.46 -6.60
C ASP A 263 11.87 15.32 -6.55
N ALA A 264 10.82 15.54 -5.76
CA ALA A 264 9.77 14.55 -5.61
C ALA A 264 8.82 14.44 -6.82
N GLY A 265 8.72 15.47 -7.66
CA GLY A 265 7.95 15.40 -8.92
C GLY A 265 8.56 14.41 -9.92
N ALA A 266 9.89 14.40 -10.03
CA ALA A 266 10.61 13.42 -10.84
C ALA A 266 10.43 11.98 -10.31
N LEU A 267 10.42 11.79 -8.99
CA LEU A 267 10.19 10.48 -8.37
C LEU A 267 8.75 9.98 -8.62
N PHE A 268 7.74 10.80 -8.41
CA PHE A 268 6.34 10.41 -8.60
C PHE A 268 6.00 10.12 -10.08
N SER A 269 6.55 10.90 -11.01
CA SER A 269 6.34 10.65 -12.45
C SER A 269 6.98 9.34 -12.92
N MET A 270 8.11 8.93 -12.34
CA MET A 270 8.71 7.62 -12.56
C MET A 270 7.83 6.49 -12.02
N LEU A 271 7.25 6.65 -10.82
CA LEU A 271 6.42 5.65 -10.14
C LEU A 271 5.03 5.47 -10.79
N ASP A 272 4.44 6.53 -11.35
CA ASP A 272 3.14 6.49 -12.05
C ASP A 272 3.22 5.78 -13.42
N GLY A 273 4.43 5.45 -13.89
CA GLY A 273 4.63 4.57 -15.05
C GLY A 273 4.26 5.20 -16.40
N SER A 274 4.10 6.53 -16.48
CA SER A 274 3.68 7.26 -17.67
C SER A 274 4.78 7.43 -18.74
N SER A 275 6.01 7.02 -18.45
CA SER A 275 7.15 7.17 -19.37
C SER A 275 7.10 6.25 -20.60
N PHE A 276 7.65 6.71 -21.74
CA PHE A 276 7.77 5.90 -22.96
C PHE A 276 8.54 4.58 -22.72
N MET A 277 9.58 4.62 -21.88
CA MET A 277 10.34 3.43 -21.48
C MET A 277 9.48 2.43 -20.68
N SER A 278 8.58 2.90 -19.82
CA SER A 278 7.62 2.06 -19.10
C SER A 278 6.66 1.33 -20.05
N ARG A 279 6.25 1.98 -21.15
CA ARG A 279 5.36 1.38 -22.16
C ARG A 279 6.05 0.27 -22.96
N ILE A 280 7.29 0.47 -23.40
CA ILE A 280 8.08 -0.57 -24.09
C ILE A 280 8.35 -1.75 -23.14
N GLY A 281 8.76 -1.47 -21.90
CA GLY A 281 8.95 -2.50 -20.89
C GLY A 281 7.69 -3.32 -20.61
N SER A 282 6.53 -2.64 -20.56
CA SER A 282 5.22 -3.29 -20.38
C SER A 282 4.89 -4.30 -21.49
N ALA A 283 5.17 -3.94 -22.75
CA ALA A 283 4.87 -4.82 -23.89
C ALA A 283 5.76 -6.08 -23.86
N LEU A 284 7.06 -5.92 -23.58
CA LEU A 284 7.98 -7.04 -23.43
C LEU A 284 7.57 -7.95 -22.25
N LEU A 285 7.20 -7.34 -21.13
CA LEU A 285 6.75 -8.07 -19.94
C LEU A 285 5.48 -8.89 -20.23
N GLY A 286 4.50 -8.30 -20.94
CA GLY A 286 3.31 -9.00 -21.40
C GLY A 286 3.62 -10.16 -22.34
N PHE A 287 4.59 -10.01 -23.25
CA PHE A 287 5.03 -11.09 -24.13
C PHE A 287 5.70 -12.24 -23.36
N ILE A 288 6.57 -11.95 -22.39
CA ILE A 288 7.18 -12.99 -21.55
C ILE A 288 6.11 -13.70 -20.72
N GLY A 289 5.20 -12.93 -20.11
CA GLY A 289 4.09 -13.45 -19.31
C GLY A 289 2.99 -14.16 -20.11
N SER A 290 3.08 -14.23 -21.44
CA SER A 290 2.03 -14.84 -22.27
C SER A 290 2.05 -16.38 -22.26
N ASN A 291 3.11 -16.99 -21.72
CA ASN A 291 3.28 -18.46 -21.65
C ASN A 291 3.65 -18.94 -20.24
N PRO A 292 3.38 -20.21 -19.89
CA PRO A 292 3.58 -20.74 -18.53
C PRO A 292 5.04 -20.68 -18.05
N GLU A 293 6.01 -21.02 -18.90
CA GLU A 293 7.45 -20.96 -18.57
C GLU A 293 7.86 -19.53 -18.20
N GLY A 294 7.46 -18.54 -19.02
CA GLY A 294 7.75 -17.13 -18.78
C GLY A 294 7.09 -16.57 -17.52
N LYS A 295 5.83 -16.94 -17.22
CA LYS A 295 5.17 -16.58 -15.96
C LYS A 295 5.93 -17.11 -14.74
N ALA A 296 6.30 -18.38 -14.77
CA ALA A 296 7.04 -19.02 -13.69
C ALA A 296 8.42 -18.38 -13.50
N MET A 297 9.09 -18.01 -14.60
CA MET A 297 10.35 -17.28 -14.57
C MET A 297 10.24 -15.89 -13.95
N LEU A 298 9.21 -15.13 -14.30
CA LEU A 298 8.96 -13.82 -13.70
C LEU A 298 8.69 -13.94 -12.19
N ARG A 299 7.88 -14.92 -11.77
CA ARG A 299 7.65 -15.19 -10.33
C ARG A 299 8.94 -15.59 -9.62
N LEU A 300 9.75 -16.46 -10.21
CA LEU A 300 11.04 -16.90 -9.67
C LEU A 300 11.98 -15.71 -9.45
N MET A 301 12.11 -14.83 -10.45
CA MET A 301 12.90 -13.62 -10.34
C MET A 301 12.39 -12.69 -9.23
N LEU A 302 11.07 -12.50 -9.12
CA LEU A 302 10.47 -11.71 -8.04
C LEU A 302 10.73 -12.30 -6.65
N ILE A 303 10.59 -13.62 -6.49
CA ILE A 303 10.84 -14.32 -5.22
C ILE A 303 12.29 -14.09 -4.76
N GLU A 304 13.26 -14.30 -5.66
CA GLU A 304 14.69 -14.12 -5.38
C GLU A 304 15.03 -12.66 -5.05
N MET A 305 14.49 -11.71 -5.83
CA MET A 305 14.70 -10.27 -5.58
C MET A 305 14.08 -9.81 -4.26
N LEU A 306 12.83 -10.22 -3.97
CA LEU A 306 12.12 -9.83 -2.75
C LEU A 306 12.73 -10.46 -1.50
N GLY A 307 13.29 -11.66 -1.61
CA GLY A 307 14.12 -12.27 -0.56
C GLY A 307 15.36 -11.44 -0.19
N HIS A 308 15.77 -10.51 -1.07
CA HIS A 308 16.92 -9.62 -0.90
C HIS A 308 16.54 -8.13 -0.85
N ALA A 309 15.24 -7.80 -0.78
CA ALA A 309 14.77 -6.42 -0.93
C ALA A 309 15.40 -5.44 0.06
N GLY A 310 15.56 -5.84 1.33
CA GLY A 310 16.16 -4.99 2.35
C GLY A 310 17.61 -4.58 2.06
N GLU A 311 18.38 -5.43 1.38
CA GLU A 311 19.76 -5.12 0.97
C GLU A 311 19.78 -4.23 -0.27
N LEU A 312 18.91 -4.52 -1.25
CA LEU A 312 18.79 -3.77 -2.50
C LEU A 312 18.35 -2.32 -2.27
N ILE A 313 17.41 -2.07 -1.36
CA ILE A 313 16.93 -0.71 -1.05
C ILE A 313 18.06 0.13 -0.43
N LYS A 314 18.82 -0.44 0.52
CA LYS A 314 19.93 0.25 1.18
C LYS A 314 21.04 0.68 0.22
N GLN A 315 21.19 -0.05 -0.88
CA GLN A 315 22.23 0.18 -1.88
C GLN A 315 21.73 0.90 -3.13
N ALA A 316 20.52 1.45 -3.09
CA ALA A 316 19.99 2.22 -4.22
C ALA A 316 20.90 3.43 -4.54
N PRO A 317 21.28 3.63 -5.81
CA PRO A 317 22.24 4.64 -6.21
C PRO A 317 21.74 6.08 -5.96
N GLY A 318 22.66 7.03 -5.95
CA GLY A 318 22.33 8.47 -5.98
C GLY A 318 21.70 9.02 -4.71
N GLY A 319 21.95 8.41 -3.54
CA GLY A 319 21.36 8.85 -2.27
C GLY A 319 19.90 8.43 -2.08
N MET A 320 19.32 7.71 -3.04
CA MET A 320 17.93 7.26 -3.01
C MET A 320 17.63 6.35 -1.82
N GLY A 321 18.57 5.48 -1.43
CA GLY A 321 18.42 4.61 -0.27
C GLY A 321 18.21 5.40 1.02
N LYS A 322 19.03 6.44 1.27
CA LYS A 322 18.90 7.33 2.43
C LYS A 322 17.60 8.12 2.40
N LEU A 323 17.19 8.60 1.23
CA LEU A 323 15.94 9.35 1.11
C LEU A 323 14.72 8.46 1.41
N MET A 324 14.71 7.22 0.91
CA MET A 324 13.67 6.26 1.24
C MET A 324 13.68 5.89 2.72
N GLU A 325 14.86 5.74 3.33
CA GLU A 325 14.98 5.46 4.77
C GLU A 325 14.37 6.58 5.61
N VAL A 326 14.67 7.85 5.32
CA VAL A 326 14.07 9.00 6.01
C VAL A 326 12.55 9.01 5.84
N ILE A 327 12.02 8.77 4.63
CA ILE A 327 10.57 8.72 4.40
C ILE A 327 9.92 7.56 5.17
N LEU A 328 10.57 6.40 5.20
CA LEU A 328 10.08 5.22 5.92
C LEU A 328 10.04 5.48 7.43
N GLU A 329 11.11 6.06 8.00
CA GLU A 329 11.18 6.43 9.41
C GLU A 329 10.05 7.41 9.79
N ASP A 330 9.91 8.46 9.00
CA ASP A 330 8.90 9.50 9.16
C ASP A 330 7.47 8.96 9.14
N ARG A 331 7.19 8.04 8.21
CA ARG A 331 5.89 7.36 8.11
C ARG A 331 5.69 6.38 9.28
N ASN A 332 6.74 5.68 9.71
CA ASN A 332 6.67 4.78 10.86
C ASN A 332 6.31 5.53 12.15
N GLN A 333 6.81 6.75 12.34
CA GLN A 333 6.47 7.54 13.53
C GLN A 333 4.97 7.85 13.64
N VAL A 334 4.28 8.09 12.52
CA VAL A 334 2.82 8.29 12.51
C VAL A 334 2.12 7.04 13.03
N VAL A 335 2.50 5.87 12.52
CA VAL A 335 1.93 4.58 12.94
C VAL A 335 2.16 4.33 14.42
N LEU A 336 3.37 4.59 14.91
CA LEU A 336 3.73 4.39 16.31
C LEU A 336 3.01 5.37 17.24
N ALA A 337 2.79 6.61 16.80
CA ALA A 337 2.01 7.59 17.54
C ALA A 337 0.53 7.17 17.64
N ASP A 338 -0.07 6.73 16.53
CA ASP A 338 -1.45 6.22 16.53
C ASP A 338 -1.60 4.97 17.39
N LEU A 339 -0.66 4.02 17.27
CA LEU A 339 -0.60 2.81 18.09
C LEU A 339 -0.55 3.16 19.59
N LYS A 340 0.36 4.07 19.97
CA LYS A 340 0.48 4.53 21.36
C LYS A 340 -0.81 5.16 21.85
N ARG A 341 -1.41 6.05 21.06
CA ARG A 341 -2.69 6.69 21.40
C ARG A 341 -3.78 5.64 21.64
N ILE A 342 -3.93 4.66 20.75
CA ILE A 342 -4.93 3.59 20.88
C ILE A 342 -4.72 2.82 22.19
N ILE A 343 -3.49 2.41 22.50
CA ILE A 343 -3.16 1.69 23.75
C ILE A 343 -3.52 2.52 24.99
N GLU A 344 -3.28 3.83 24.93
CA GLU A 344 -3.53 4.76 26.04
C GLU A 344 -5.01 5.09 26.22
N THR A 345 -5.77 5.28 25.14
CA THR A 345 -7.14 5.84 25.19
C THR A 345 -8.26 4.82 24.98
N GLU A 346 -8.02 3.71 24.26
CA GLU A 346 -9.07 2.77 23.83
C GLU A 346 -8.95 1.43 24.59
N LYS A 347 -9.42 1.40 25.85
CA LYS A 347 -9.19 0.29 26.79
C LYS A 347 -9.93 -1.02 26.48
N ASP A 348 -10.95 -0.97 25.65
CA ASP A 348 -11.71 -2.16 25.24
C ASP A 348 -11.02 -2.96 24.13
N ILE A 349 -10.03 -2.37 23.47
CA ILE A 349 -9.25 -2.99 22.39
C ILE A 349 -8.32 -4.05 22.99
N ARG A 350 -8.40 -5.27 22.45
CA ARG A 350 -7.62 -6.45 22.85
C ARG A 350 -6.64 -6.87 21.77
N THR A 351 -6.92 -6.58 20.50
CA THR A 351 -6.01 -6.90 19.39
C THR A 351 -5.89 -5.76 18.38
N ILE A 352 -4.66 -5.49 17.93
CA ILE A 352 -4.36 -4.48 16.92
C ILE A 352 -3.57 -5.15 15.80
N GLY A 353 -4.13 -5.18 14.59
CA GLY A 353 -3.42 -5.53 13.36
C GLY A 353 -2.70 -4.31 12.78
N ILE A 354 -1.50 -4.49 12.22
CA ILE A 354 -0.74 -3.46 11.52
C ILE A 354 -0.25 -4.07 10.21
N ILE A 355 -0.67 -3.55 9.05
CA ILE A 355 -0.27 -4.08 7.73
C ILE A 355 0.52 -3.04 6.92
N TYR A 356 1.80 -3.31 6.69
CA TYR A 356 2.72 -2.43 5.96
C TYR A 356 3.66 -3.22 5.04
N GLY A 357 4.17 -2.55 4.01
CA GLY A 357 5.19 -3.09 3.12
C GLY A 357 6.50 -3.41 3.86
N ALA A 358 7.25 -4.37 3.34
CA ALA A 358 8.45 -4.93 3.98
C ALA A 358 9.51 -3.90 4.44
N GLY A 359 9.61 -2.74 3.76
CA GLY A 359 10.55 -1.67 4.13
C GLY A 359 10.23 -1.01 5.48
N HIS A 360 8.97 -0.98 5.91
CA HIS A 360 8.55 -0.35 7.16
C HIS A 360 8.81 -1.21 8.40
N LEU A 361 8.78 -2.53 8.23
CA LEU A 361 8.64 -3.49 9.33
C LEU A 361 9.79 -3.44 10.35
N PRO A 362 11.08 -3.27 9.98
CA PRO A 362 12.14 -3.17 10.98
C PRO A 362 11.97 -1.96 11.93
N GLY A 363 11.56 -0.81 11.38
CA GLY A 363 11.33 0.40 12.19
C GLY A 363 10.08 0.29 13.06
N LEU A 364 9.01 -0.30 12.53
CA LEU A 364 7.79 -0.57 13.29
C LEU A 364 8.03 -1.58 14.42
N GLU A 365 8.77 -2.66 14.16
CA GLU A 365 9.17 -3.64 15.19
C GLU A 365 9.98 -2.96 16.29
N ALA A 366 11.00 -2.18 15.95
CA ALA A 366 11.79 -1.44 16.93
C ALA A 366 10.93 -0.52 17.81
N GLY A 367 9.97 0.19 17.20
CA GLY A 367 9.02 1.03 17.92
C GLY A 367 8.08 0.24 18.85
N ILE A 368 7.54 -0.89 18.38
CA ILE A 368 6.70 -1.78 19.19
C ILE A 368 7.48 -2.30 20.41
N LEU A 369 8.73 -2.75 20.22
CA LEU A 369 9.58 -3.21 21.31
C LEU A 369 9.87 -2.09 22.34
N ALA A 370 10.08 -0.87 21.87
CA ALA A 370 10.28 0.31 22.71
C ALA A 370 9.02 0.68 23.53
N LEU A 371 7.82 0.34 23.03
CA LEU A 371 6.55 0.48 23.75
C LEU A 371 6.33 -0.61 24.83
N GLY A 372 7.32 -1.47 25.10
CA GLY A 372 7.23 -2.49 26.15
C GLY A 372 6.62 -3.82 25.71
N TYR A 373 6.64 -4.10 24.41
CA TYR A 373 6.19 -5.37 23.85
C TYR A 373 7.35 -6.33 23.60
N GLN A 374 7.03 -7.61 23.42
CA GLN A 374 7.98 -8.66 23.04
C GLN A 374 7.37 -9.61 22.00
N PRO A 375 8.17 -10.18 21.07
CA PRO A 375 7.68 -11.15 20.11
C PRO A 375 7.11 -12.38 20.84
N ALA A 376 5.97 -12.88 20.36
CA ALA A 376 5.27 -14.03 20.92
C ALA A 376 5.13 -15.20 19.93
N GLY A 377 5.24 -14.94 18.62
CA GLY A 377 5.23 -15.97 17.60
C GLY A 377 5.03 -15.41 16.19
N ASP A 378 5.30 -16.25 15.18
CA ASP A 378 5.12 -15.91 13.76
C ASP A 378 4.13 -16.86 13.10
N THR A 379 3.20 -16.29 12.34
CA THR A 379 2.35 -17.03 11.39
C THR A 379 2.80 -16.69 9.97
N TRP A 380 3.07 -17.70 9.14
CA TRP A 380 3.61 -17.52 7.80
C TRP A 380 2.55 -17.77 6.74
N PHE A 381 2.44 -16.85 5.79
CA PHE A 381 1.52 -16.95 4.66
C PHE A 381 2.32 -16.97 3.35
N THR A 382 2.04 -17.91 2.47
CA THR A 382 2.67 -17.95 1.13
C THR A 382 2.13 -16.81 0.28
N ALA A 383 2.98 -15.83 -0.03
CA ALA A 383 2.63 -14.69 -0.86
C ALA A 383 2.71 -15.00 -2.35
N MET A 384 3.69 -15.80 -2.77
CA MET A 384 3.81 -16.25 -4.16
C MET A 384 4.63 -17.53 -4.27
N ARG A 385 4.27 -18.38 -5.25
CA ARG A 385 4.99 -19.61 -5.58
C ARG A 385 5.44 -19.64 -7.04
N ALA A 386 6.57 -20.29 -7.28
CA ALA A 386 6.99 -20.75 -8.59
C ALA A 386 7.35 -22.24 -8.50
N SER A 387 6.86 -23.05 -9.44
CA SER A 387 7.14 -24.49 -9.47
C SER A 387 7.55 -24.97 -10.85
N ALA A 388 8.25 -26.11 -10.89
CA ALA A 388 8.60 -26.79 -12.14
C ALA A 388 7.35 -27.15 -12.96
N GLN A 389 6.27 -27.56 -12.29
CA GLN A 389 4.98 -27.89 -12.90
C GLN A 389 4.35 -26.67 -13.58
N ASP A 390 4.26 -25.54 -12.87
CA ASP A 390 3.68 -24.30 -13.42
C ASP A 390 4.50 -23.79 -14.61
N ALA A 391 5.80 -24.05 -14.62
CA ALA A 391 6.71 -23.68 -15.69
C ALA A 391 6.66 -24.63 -16.90
N GLY A 392 6.01 -25.80 -16.80
CA GLY A 392 6.10 -26.85 -17.81
C GLY A 392 7.52 -27.42 -17.96
N LEU A 393 8.32 -27.37 -16.89
CA LEU A 393 9.72 -27.79 -16.87
C LEU A 393 9.91 -29.08 -16.06
N THR A 394 10.97 -29.83 -16.36
CA THR A 394 11.45 -30.89 -15.48
C THR A 394 12.07 -30.29 -14.22
N GLU A 395 12.06 -31.03 -13.11
CA GLU A 395 12.68 -30.58 -11.84
C GLU A 395 14.14 -30.18 -12.02
N ALA A 396 14.91 -30.97 -12.78
CA ALA A 396 16.32 -30.68 -13.06
C ALA A 396 16.50 -29.36 -13.83
N ARG A 397 15.65 -29.11 -14.84
CA ARG A 397 15.70 -27.86 -15.63
C ARG A 397 15.25 -26.66 -14.79
N PHE A 398 14.19 -26.82 -14.00
CA PHE A 398 13.73 -25.77 -13.08
C PHE A 398 14.81 -25.40 -12.06
N LYS A 399 15.45 -26.40 -11.44
CA LYS A 399 16.56 -26.19 -10.50
C LYS A 399 17.73 -25.47 -11.18
N ALA A 400 18.14 -25.90 -12.37
CA ALA A 400 19.22 -25.24 -13.11
C ALA A 400 18.91 -23.77 -13.42
N THR A 401 17.67 -23.49 -13.82
CA THR A 401 17.20 -22.13 -14.10
C THR A 401 17.16 -21.27 -12.85
N ARG A 402 16.67 -21.79 -11.72
CA ARG A 402 16.74 -21.11 -10.43
C ARG A 402 18.16 -20.81 -10.01
N ASP A 403 19.04 -21.80 -10.05
CA ASP A 403 20.44 -21.62 -9.64
C ASP A 403 21.11 -20.54 -10.52
N MET A 404 20.71 -20.40 -11.79
CA MET A 404 21.13 -19.29 -12.66
C MET A 404 20.57 -17.94 -12.20
N VAL A 405 19.26 -17.83 -11.96
CA VAL A 405 18.60 -16.58 -11.51
C VAL A 405 19.16 -16.12 -10.17
N SER A 406 19.28 -17.02 -9.20
CA SER A 406 19.83 -16.74 -7.87
C SER A 406 21.25 -16.16 -7.98
N ARG A 407 22.14 -16.78 -8.78
CA ARG A 407 23.48 -16.23 -9.06
C ARG A 407 23.45 -14.86 -9.70
N MET A 408 22.51 -14.60 -10.61
CA MET A 408 22.35 -13.28 -11.23
C MET A 408 21.94 -12.21 -10.20
N VAL A 409 20.97 -12.52 -9.34
CA VAL A 409 20.51 -11.62 -8.27
C VAL A 409 21.63 -11.37 -7.26
N GLU A 410 22.30 -12.42 -6.80
CA GLU A 410 23.46 -12.29 -5.89
C GLU A 410 24.58 -11.44 -6.49
N ALA A 411 24.87 -11.61 -7.79
CA ALA A 411 25.88 -10.81 -8.48
C ALA A 411 25.48 -9.33 -8.56
N GLN A 412 24.19 -9.02 -8.75
CA GLN A 412 23.70 -7.64 -8.71
C GLN A 412 23.80 -7.05 -7.29
N VAL A 413 23.36 -7.79 -6.27
CA VAL A 413 23.48 -7.38 -4.86
C VAL A 413 24.95 -7.11 -4.51
N LYS A 414 25.88 -7.98 -4.93
CA LYS A 414 27.33 -7.79 -4.68
C LYS A 414 27.92 -6.58 -5.39
N ARG A 415 27.40 -6.19 -6.56
CA ARG A 415 27.86 -4.99 -7.29
C ARG A 415 27.33 -3.69 -6.69
N ALA A 416 26.27 -3.77 -5.91
CA ALA A 416 25.65 -2.63 -5.24
C ALA A 416 26.27 -2.36 -3.85
N LYS A 417 27.05 -3.32 -3.32
CA LYS A 417 28.02 -3.16 -2.22
C LYS A 417 29.30 -2.50 -2.71
#